data_AF-A0A9C7Z5U6-F1
#
_entry.id   AF-A0A9C7Z5U6-F1
#
_cell.length_a   1.000
_cell.length_b   1.000
_cell.length_c   1.000
_cell.angle_alpha   90.00
_cell.angle_beta   90.00
_cell.angle_gamma   90.00
#
_symmetry.space_group_name_H-M   'P 1'
#
loop_
_entity.id
_entity.type
_entity.pdbx_description
1 polymer ?
#
loop_
_entity_poly.entity_id
_entity_poly.type
_entity_poly.pdbx_seq_one_letter_code
_entity_poly.pdbx_strand_id
1 'polypeptide(L)'
;MAKKKSKDNDKQDTTSLIGGVLNTVKRETTKGESGGVELRSFAERWLMDSNVVRFGELCMYAGDPASGKSQYMSNMAALFVRAGGAAEIIDTEHKSNAAASIIPNVGEDVYYSDRFGFSTAGSIDVVREAKKGDPDAQEEHQKAWMAMLTQRVKAIKNTPELKDMPIFLGIDSLLGAASSESRKKYDEGDGAIGGRTATGMARAASLTEWFANFSTDLAGTNITVAFTNHGKTKIDMGGPPSYGKKPKHIPGGDAPQFHSSTILYFTRGAPVKKMSVGGRSVYISVRKNSFGDDQRQLQVTFYYDILKDANDVVVRDENGNPMRKLLWDWDEATADLLKRFCLDEKKRIGAARAVFPGLSMSNGRVSCKTHNIEGVTPTEFGRFIMKNDELYQKIMEIPRLTIHHAPKNLVLVPDWSDLEEPTVEDGEWDKDPSVNVDDDDDLGVEPL
;
A
#
# COMPACT_ATOMS: atom_id res chain seq x y z
N MET A 1 23.09 24.22 54.14
CA MET A 1 21.61 24.11 54.16
C MET A 1 21.08 24.28 52.74
N ALA A 2 20.13 23.41 52.38
CA ALA A 2 19.55 23.08 51.07
C ALA A 2 19.53 24.14 49.94
N LYS A 3 20.01 23.74 48.75
CA LYS A 3 19.59 24.28 47.43
C LYS A 3 18.69 23.25 46.74
N LYS A 4 17.43 23.62 46.51
CA LYS A 4 16.43 22.88 45.75
C LYS A 4 16.77 23.00 44.25
N LYS A 5 17.10 21.90 43.58
CA LYS A 5 17.16 21.83 42.11
C LYS A 5 15.78 21.38 41.62
N SER A 6 15.11 22.21 40.81
CA SER A 6 13.92 21.81 40.06
C SER A 6 14.32 20.86 38.94
N LYS A 7 13.57 19.77 38.80
CA LYS A 7 13.56 18.88 37.65
C LYS A 7 12.36 19.31 36.79
N ASP A 8 12.62 20.08 35.74
CA ASP A 8 11.73 20.17 34.60
C ASP A 8 12.37 19.33 33.50
N ASN A 9 11.86 18.12 33.31
CA ASN A 9 12.25 17.24 32.20
C ASN A 9 11.27 17.47 31.05
N ASP A 10 11.83 17.89 29.92
CA ASP A 10 11.45 17.60 28.53
C ASP A 10 10.06 17.00 28.30
N LYS A 11 9.08 17.88 28.11
CA LYS A 11 7.97 17.58 27.20
C LYS A 11 8.46 17.88 25.79
N GLN A 12 8.87 16.86 25.05
CA GLN A 12 9.02 16.97 23.61
C GLN A 12 7.70 17.42 23.00
N ASP A 13 7.73 18.58 22.33
CA ASP A 13 6.59 19.19 21.67
C ASP A 13 6.27 18.40 20.39
N THR A 14 5.32 17.47 20.49
CA THR A 14 4.81 16.63 19.40
C THR A 14 3.98 17.40 18.36
N THR A 15 3.86 18.73 18.54
CA THR A 15 3.05 19.63 17.71
C THR A 15 3.82 20.19 16.50
N SER A 16 5.15 20.04 16.45
CA SER A 16 6.01 20.76 15.49
C SER A 16 6.03 20.27 14.05
N LEU A 17 5.45 19.10 13.73
CA LEU A 17 5.45 18.56 12.35
C LEU A 17 4.26 19.01 11.49
N ILE A 18 3.20 19.59 12.07
CA ILE A 18 1.93 19.86 11.34
C ILE A 18 1.64 21.38 11.21
N GLY A 19 2.39 22.25 11.90
CA GLY A 19 2.11 23.69 11.98
C GLY A 19 2.41 24.52 10.72
N GLY A 20 2.92 23.93 9.63
CA GLY A 20 3.45 24.67 8.48
C GLY A 20 2.49 24.94 7.32
N VAL A 21 1.31 24.32 7.26
CA VAL A 21 0.56 24.22 5.99
C VAL A 21 -0.93 24.49 6.18
N LEU A 22 -1.33 25.76 6.18
CA LEU A 22 -2.74 26.12 6.11
C LEU A 22 -2.95 27.31 5.16
N ASN A 23 -3.19 26.98 3.89
CA ASN A 23 -3.95 27.81 2.97
C ASN A 23 -4.52 26.93 1.86
N THR A 24 -5.67 26.26 2.07
CA THR A 24 -6.62 25.98 0.96
C THR A 24 -7.99 25.44 1.40
N VAL A 25 -8.99 25.92 0.65
CA VAL A 25 -10.38 25.47 0.41
C VAL A 25 -11.21 24.90 1.57
N LYS A 26 -12.12 25.72 2.10
CA LYS A 26 -13.28 25.25 2.86
C LYS A 26 -14.24 24.51 1.92
N ARG A 27 -14.54 23.23 2.18
CA ARG A 27 -15.70 22.52 1.61
C ARG A 27 -16.58 22.02 2.74
N GLU A 28 -17.87 22.30 2.64
CA GLU A 28 -18.87 21.84 3.62
C GLU A 28 -19.14 20.34 3.42
N THR A 29 -18.75 19.52 4.38
CA THR A 29 -19.18 18.12 4.47
C THR A 29 -20.51 18.05 5.22
N THR A 30 -21.55 17.50 4.59
CA THR A 30 -22.83 17.23 5.26
C THR A 30 -22.65 16.09 6.27
N LYS A 31 -23.10 16.31 7.52
CA LYS A 31 -23.06 15.30 8.60
C LYS A 31 -23.85 14.05 8.19
N GLY A 32 -23.15 12.92 8.06
CA GLY A 32 -23.77 11.59 8.01
C GLY A 32 -23.49 10.74 6.76
N GLU A 33 -22.83 11.28 5.73
CA GLU A 33 -22.49 10.52 4.53
C GLU A 33 -20.99 10.14 4.57
N SER A 34 -20.67 8.86 4.35
CA SER A 34 -19.28 8.39 4.29
C SER A 34 -18.59 9.07 3.10
N GLY A 35 -17.54 9.85 3.37
CA GLY A 35 -16.69 10.42 2.33
C GLY A 35 -15.52 9.51 1.97
N GLY A 36 -14.71 9.93 1.01
CA GLY A 36 -13.45 9.25 0.71
C GLY A 36 -12.60 9.98 -0.31
N VAL A 37 -11.40 9.46 -0.53
CA VAL A 37 -10.47 9.92 -1.56
C VAL A 37 -10.68 9.11 -2.82
N GLU A 38 -10.90 9.78 -3.94
CA GLU A 38 -11.15 9.15 -5.23
C GLU A 38 -10.01 8.23 -5.67
N LEU A 39 -10.35 7.00 -6.03
CA LEU A 39 -9.41 6.06 -6.65
C LEU A 39 -9.19 6.46 -8.10
N ARG A 40 -7.94 6.50 -8.57
CA ARG A 40 -7.66 7.03 -9.91
C ARG A 40 -8.14 6.12 -11.03
N SER A 41 -7.80 4.84 -10.95
CA SER A 41 -7.95 3.92 -12.08
C SER A 41 -9.25 3.14 -12.02
N PHE A 42 -9.84 2.90 -13.20
CA PHE A 42 -10.94 1.96 -13.35
C PHE A 42 -10.63 0.57 -12.77
N ALA A 43 -9.44 0.01 -13.04
CA ALA A 43 -9.03 -1.29 -12.49
C ALA A 43 -8.96 -1.27 -10.97
N GLU A 44 -8.45 -0.19 -10.37
CA GLU A 44 -8.37 -0.08 -8.92
C GLU A 44 -9.76 0.06 -8.29
N ARG A 45 -10.64 0.89 -8.87
CA ARG A 45 -12.03 1.03 -8.45
C ARG A 45 -12.78 -0.30 -8.56
N TRP A 46 -12.59 -1.03 -9.67
CA TRP A 46 -13.13 -2.37 -9.85
C TRP A 46 -12.58 -3.32 -8.79
N LEU A 47 -11.28 -3.32 -8.52
CA LEU A 47 -10.71 -4.18 -7.48
C LEU A 47 -11.35 -3.91 -6.11
N MET A 48 -11.53 -2.64 -5.75
CA MET A 48 -12.06 -2.24 -4.44
C MET A 48 -13.60 -2.25 -4.36
N ASP A 49 -14.28 -2.47 -5.49
CA ASP A 49 -15.72 -2.24 -5.67
C ASP A 49 -16.19 -0.89 -5.09
N SER A 50 -15.36 0.14 -5.26
CA SER A 50 -15.67 1.49 -4.83
C SER A 50 -14.99 2.51 -5.71
N ASN A 51 -15.58 3.70 -5.81
CA ASN A 51 -14.94 4.84 -6.47
C ASN A 51 -13.94 5.56 -5.57
N VAL A 52 -13.90 5.24 -4.28
CA VAL A 52 -13.04 5.90 -3.30
C VAL A 52 -12.37 4.91 -2.36
N VAL A 53 -11.28 5.36 -1.73
CA VAL A 53 -10.86 4.87 -0.43
C VAL A 53 -11.68 5.59 0.63
N ARG A 54 -12.45 4.86 1.44
CA ARG A 54 -13.43 5.47 2.35
C ARG A 54 -12.75 6.00 3.60
N PHE A 55 -13.27 7.09 4.12
CA PHE A 55 -12.84 7.57 5.43
C PHE A 55 -13.47 6.76 6.56
N GLY A 56 -12.82 6.81 7.72
CA GLY A 56 -13.26 6.13 8.93
C GLY A 56 -13.08 4.61 8.88
N GLU A 57 -12.23 4.11 7.98
CA GLU A 57 -12.11 2.69 7.69
C GLU A 57 -10.73 2.11 7.99
N LEU A 58 -10.71 0.81 8.30
CA LEU A 58 -9.52 0.01 8.53
C LEU A 58 -9.28 -0.89 7.31
N CYS A 59 -8.14 -0.73 6.66
CA CYS A 59 -7.71 -1.56 5.54
C CYS A 59 -6.58 -2.49 5.97
N MET A 60 -6.57 -3.70 5.45
CA MET A 60 -5.47 -4.64 5.66
C MET A 60 -4.86 -5.06 4.33
N TYR A 61 -3.54 -4.91 4.22
CA TYR A 61 -2.74 -5.40 3.11
C TYR A 61 -1.94 -6.61 3.59
N ALA A 62 -2.48 -7.80 3.35
CA ALA A 62 -1.88 -9.06 3.75
C ALA A 62 -1.15 -9.72 2.57
N GLY A 63 -0.23 -10.65 2.82
CA GLY A 63 0.41 -11.39 1.73
C GLY A 63 1.83 -11.84 2.00
N ASP A 64 2.45 -12.43 0.97
CA ASP A 64 3.79 -13.00 1.08
C ASP A 64 4.87 -11.95 1.36
N PRO A 65 6.02 -12.33 1.96
CA PRO A 65 7.18 -11.46 2.01
C PRO A 65 7.53 -10.92 0.62
N ALA A 66 7.89 -9.63 0.55
CA ALA A 66 8.22 -8.92 -0.69
C ALA A 66 7.12 -8.90 -1.77
N SER A 67 5.85 -9.13 -1.43
CA SER A 67 4.75 -9.12 -2.42
C SER A 67 4.25 -7.74 -2.84
N GLY A 68 4.86 -6.64 -2.38
CA GLY A 68 4.47 -5.28 -2.75
C GLY A 68 3.51 -4.57 -1.78
N LYS A 69 3.27 -5.12 -0.58
CA LYS A 69 2.31 -4.57 0.40
C LYS A 69 2.67 -3.15 0.85
N SER A 70 3.92 -2.95 1.26
CA SER A 70 4.45 -1.66 1.69
C SER A 70 4.47 -0.64 0.55
N GLN A 71 4.81 -1.10 -0.67
CA GLN A 71 4.73 -0.32 -1.90
C GLN A 71 3.30 0.13 -2.19
N TYR A 72 2.31 -0.74 -2.01
CA TYR A 72 0.91 -0.38 -2.23
C TYR A 72 0.40 0.57 -1.14
N MET A 73 0.79 0.35 0.12
CA MET A 73 0.48 1.28 1.21
C MET A 73 1.05 2.68 0.95
N SER A 74 2.26 2.75 0.40
CA SER A 74 2.89 4.00 -0.03
C SER A 74 2.11 4.65 -1.18
N ASN A 75 1.61 3.87 -2.14
CA ASN A 75 0.74 4.36 -3.22
C ASN A 75 -0.59 4.93 -2.68
N MET A 76 -1.18 4.32 -1.66
CA MET A 76 -2.39 4.82 -0.99
C MET A 76 -2.12 6.09 -0.20
N ALA A 77 -1.01 6.17 0.52
CA ALA A 77 -0.60 7.38 1.21
C ALA A 77 -0.42 8.56 0.22
N ALA A 78 0.24 8.31 -0.91
CA ALA A 78 0.40 9.29 -1.97
C ALA A 78 -0.94 9.77 -2.54
N LEU A 79 -1.94 8.88 -2.66
CA LEU A 79 -3.27 9.24 -3.11
C LEU A 79 -3.94 10.27 -2.19
N PHE A 80 -3.80 10.12 -0.87
CA PHE A 80 -4.37 11.06 0.10
C PHE A 80 -3.67 12.42 0.07
N VAL A 81 -2.34 12.43 -0.03
CA VAL A 81 -1.58 13.68 -0.12
C VAL A 81 -1.94 14.46 -1.38
N ARG A 82 -2.09 13.76 -2.52
CA ARG A 82 -2.58 14.36 -3.77
C ARG A 82 -3.97 14.97 -3.66
N ALA A 83 -4.85 14.37 -2.85
CA ALA A 83 -6.18 14.89 -2.58
C ALA A 83 -6.19 16.12 -1.65
N GLY A 84 -5.03 16.76 -1.42
CA GLY A 84 -4.87 17.89 -0.51
C GLY A 84 -4.74 17.48 0.96
N GLY A 85 -4.57 16.18 1.22
CA GLY A 85 -4.46 15.60 2.54
C GLY A 85 -3.05 15.49 3.10
N ALA A 86 -2.92 14.64 4.12
CA ALA A 86 -1.64 14.25 4.72
C ALA A 86 -1.57 12.73 4.89
N ALA A 87 -0.36 12.20 5.00
CA ALA A 87 -0.16 10.79 5.31
C ALA A 87 1.03 10.56 6.24
N GLU A 88 0.92 9.56 7.12
CA GLU A 88 2.01 9.10 7.98
C GLU A 88 2.12 7.58 7.86
N ILE A 89 3.34 7.06 7.65
CA ILE A 89 3.63 5.62 7.75
C ILE A 89 4.50 5.36 8.97
N ILE A 90 4.04 4.48 9.83
CA ILE A 90 4.71 4.03 11.05
C ILE A 90 5.40 2.70 10.74
N ASP A 91 6.74 2.71 10.67
CA ASP A 91 7.58 1.53 10.54
C ASP A 91 7.77 0.85 11.90
N THR A 92 7.30 -0.39 12.01
CA THR A 92 7.46 -1.28 13.16
C THR A 92 8.40 -2.47 12.86
N GLU A 93 8.86 -2.57 11.62
CA GLU A 93 9.81 -3.62 11.17
C GLU A 93 11.25 -3.10 11.07
N HIS A 94 11.44 -1.79 11.17
CA HIS A 94 12.72 -1.09 11.12
C HIS A 94 13.47 -1.31 9.80
N LYS A 95 12.73 -1.24 8.70
CA LYS A 95 13.23 -1.33 7.32
C LYS A 95 13.54 0.04 6.71
N SER A 96 13.33 1.11 7.49
CA SER A 96 13.39 2.52 7.08
C SER A 96 14.67 2.95 6.35
N ASN A 97 15.83 2.33 6.58
CA ASN A 97 17.06 2.70 5.86
C ASN A 97 16.98 2.47 4.34
N ALA A 98 16.14 1.54 3.86
CA ALA A 98 15.92 1.31 2.43
C ALA A 98 14.61 1.93 1.92
N ALA A 99 13.69 2.30 2.82
CA ALA A 99 12.43 2.94 2.47
C ALA A 99 12.56 4.46 2.31
N ALA A 100 13.50 5.10 3.03
CA ALA A 100 13.76 6.54 2.92
C ALA A 100 14.23 6.97 1.51
N SER A 101 14.88 6.07 0.75
CA SER A 101 15.32 6.34 -0.63
C SER A 101 14.25 6.06 -1.70
N ILE A 102 13.12 5.45 -1.32
CA ILE A 102 12.00 5.17 -2.21
C ILE A 102 10.85 6.08 -1.83
N ILE A 103 10.74 7.18 -2.57
CA ILE A 103 9.65 8.13 -2.38
C ILE A 103 8.37 7.51 -2.99
N PRO A 104 7.27 7.40 -2.22
CA PRO A 104 5.96 7.13 -2.81
C PRO A 104 5.71 8.17 -3.89
N ASN A 105 5.38 7.76 -5.10
CA ASN A 105 5.08 8.73 -6.14
C ASN A 105 3.78 9.49 -5.77
N VAL A 106 3.93 10.73 -5.29
CA VAL A 106 2.84 11.67 -4.96
C VAL A 106 2.49 12.61 -6.13
N GLY A 107 3.09 12.41 -7.31
CA GLY A 107 2.76 13.15 -8.52
C GLY A 107 3.90 12.99 -9.53
N GLU A 108 3.65 13.33 -10.80
CA GLU A 108 4.72 13.33 -11.79
C GLU A 108 5.79 14.40 -11.47
N ASP A 109 5.43 15.49 -10.75
CA ASP A 109 6.31 16.66 -10.63
C ASP A 109 6.55 17.24 -9.22
N VAL A 110 5.88 16.74 -8.16
CA VAL A 110 5.97 17.38 -6.82
C VAL A 110 6.15 16.35 -5.71
N TYR A 111 7.28 16.46 -5.00
CA TYR A 111 7.52 15.79 -3.74
C TYR A 111 6.90 16.62 -2.59
N TYR A 112 5.82 16.13 -2.00
CA TYR A 112 5.18 16.75 -0.83
C TYR A 112 5.79 16.23 0.48
N SER A 113 7.08 16.54 0.71
CA SER A 113 7.78 16.15 1.93
C SER A 113 7.14 16.68 3.22
N ASP A 114 6.47 17.82 3.12
CA ASP A 114 5.79 18.50 4.22
C ASP A 114 4.49 17.81 4.67
N ARG A 115 3.89 17.00 3.81
CA ARG A 115 2.59 16.33 4.05
C ARG A 115 2.69 14.83 4.19
N PHE A 116 3.89 14.28 4.03
CA PHE A 116 4.14 12.85 4.06
C PHE A 116 5.22 12.53 5.10
N GLY A 117 4.80 11.91 6.20
CA GLY A 117 5.67 11.54 7.31
C GLY A 117 6.03 10.05 7.30
N PHE A 118 7.27 9.75 7.69
CA PHE A 118 7.68 8.42 8.14
C PHE A 118 8.11 8.50 9.59
N SER A 119 7.55 7.64 10.45
CA SER A 119 7.94 7.52 11.84
C SER A 119 8.31 6.08 12.18
N THR A 120 9.14 5.90 13.19
CA THR A 120 9.46 4.59 13.76
C THR A 120 8.77 4.46 15.10
N ALA A 121 8.19 3.29 15.38
CA ALA A 121 7.51 3.08 16.65
C ALA A 121 8.49 2.95 17.83
N GLY A 122 8.30 3.75 18.88
CA GLY A 122 9.03 3.64 20.16
C GLY A 122 10.38 4.37 20.22
N SER A 123 10.98 4.41 21.42
CA SER A 123 12.34 4.96 21.59
C SER A 123 13.38 4.08 20.90
N ILE A 124 14.52 4.65 20.53
CA ILE A 124 15.64 3.89 19.93
C ILE A 124 16.03 2.70 20.81
N ASP A 125 15.96 2.84 22.14
CA ASP A 125 16.26 1.77 23.09
C ASP A 125 15.19 0.67 23.09
N VAL A 126 13.90 1.02 23.14
CA VAL A 126 12.80 0.04 23.03
C VAL A 126 12.87 -0.69 21.70
N VAL A 127 13.16 0.03 20.62
CA VAL A 127 13.39 -0.53 19.28
C VAL A 127 14.60 -1.47 19.26
N ARG A 128 15.72 -1.08 19.88
CA ARG A 128 16.94 -1.88 19.91
C ARG A 128 16.76 -3.14 20.74
N GLU A 129 16.11 -3.06 21.89
CA GLU A 129 15.81 -4.22 22.73
C GLU A 129 14.76 -5.12 22.09
N ALA A 130 13.75 -4.55 21.41
CA ALA A 130 12.81 -5.32 20.58
C ALA A 130 13.50 -6.04 19.41
N LYS A 131 14.54 -5.43 18.81
CA LYS A 131 15.38 -6.05 17.77
C LYS A 131 16.23 -7.19 18.30
N LYS A 132 16.82 -7.03 19.49
CA LYS A 132 17.50 -8.09 20.26
C LYS A 132 16.52 -9.16 20.74
N GLY A 133 15.24 -8.81 20.74
CA GLY A 133 14.10 -9.71 20.86
C GLY A 133 13.52 -9.79 22.26
N ASP A 134 13.88 -8.93 23.20
CA ASP A 134 13.28 -8.93 24.54
C ASP A 134 11.73 -8.98 24.45
N PRO A 135 11.06 -10.04 24.98
CA PRO A 135 9.61 -10.19 24.89
C PRO A 135 8.84 -9.01 25.48
N ASP A 136 9.35 -8.45 26.58
CA ASP A 136 8.74 -7.32 27.27
C ASP A 136 8.87 -6.06 26.42
N ALA A 137 10.06 -5.82 25.83
CA ALA A 137 10.29 -4.71 24.91
C ALA A 137 9.44 -4.81 23.63
N GLN A 138 9.04 -6.01 23.21
CA GLN A 138 8.17 -6.17 22.05
C GLN A 138 6.69 -5.95 22.35
N GLU A 139 6.22 -6.42 23.50
CA GLU A 139 4.88 -6.07 23.97
C GLU A 139 4.79 -4.55 24.20
N GLU A 140 5.84 -3.95 24.77
CA GLU A 140 5.98 -2.51 24.91
C GLU A 140 6.01 -1.80 23.55
N HIS A 141 6.77 -2.30 22.58
CA HIS A 141 6.80 -1.76 21.22
C HIS A 141 5.42 -1.83 20.55
N GLN A 142 4.70 -2.96 20.70
CA GLN A 142 3.35 -3.10 20.18
C GLN A 142 2.40 -2.10 20.83
N LYS A 143 2.43 -2.00 22.16
CA LYS A 143 1.64 -1.02 22.92
C LYS A 143 2.01 0.42 22.54
N ALA A 144 3.28 0.69 22.26
CA ALA A 144 3.77 2.01 21.88
C ALA A 144 3.18 2.46 20.54
N TRP A 145 3.22 1.64 19.49
CA TRP A 145 2.63 2.04 18.21
C TRP A 145 1.09 2.10 18.28
N MET A 146 0.45 1.20 19.03
CA MET A 146 -1.01 1.24 19.25
C MET A 146 -1.42 2.53 19.96
N ALA A 147 -0.71 2.91 21.02
CA ALA A 147 -0.95 4.14 21.76
C ALA A 147 -0.68 5.37 20.89
N MET A 148 0.43 5.39 20.14
CA MET A 148 0.78 6.47 19.22
C MET A 148 -0.31 6.66 18.16
N LEU A 149 -0.75 5.59 17.50
CA LEU A 149 -1.80 5.68 16.47
C LEU A 149 -3.13 6.19 17.07
N THR A 150 -3.49 5.71 18.26
CA THR A 150 -4.69 6.16 18.99
C THR A 150 -4.60 7.65 19.34
N GLN A 151 -3.44 8.10 19.81
CA GLN A 151 -3.19 9.51 20.12
C GLN A 151 -3.24 10.38 18.87
N ARG A 152 -2.67 9.91 17.74
CA ARG A 152 -2.75 10.60 16.44
C ARG A 152 -4.19 10.81 16.00
N VAL A 153 -5.00 9.74 15.99
CA VAL A 153 -6.43 9.83 15.64
C VAL A 153 -7.16 10.81 16.55
N LYS A 154 -6.95 10.74 17.87
CA LYS A 154 -7.56 11.68 18.82
C LYS A 154 -7.11 13.12 18.61
N ALA A 155 -5.82 13.34 18.35
CA ALA A 155 -5.28 14.66 18.06
C ALA A 155 -5.93 15.24 16.80
N ILE A 156 -5.94 14.48 15.70
CA ILE A 156 -6.58 14.87 14.44
C ILE A 156 -8.05 15.24 14.65
N LYS A 157 -8.82 14.41 15.36
CA LYS A 157 -10.24 14.67 15.66
C LYS A 157 -10.47 15.96 16.45
N ASN A 158 -9.53 16.30 17.32
CA ASN A 158 -9.64 17.46 18.22
C ASN A 158 -9.04 18.74 17.62
N THR A 159 -8.38 18.66 16.46
CA THR A 159 -7.81 19.81 15.75
C THR A 159 -8.77 20.25 14.65
N PRO A 160 -9.48 21.39 14.80
CA PRO A 160 -10.51 21.85 13.86
C PRO A 160 -10.02 21.94 12.41
N GLU A 161 -8.77 22.36 12.20
CA GLU A 161 -8.15 22.56 10.89
C GLU A 161 -7.92 21.25 10.14
N LEU A 162 -7.83 20.13 10.86
CA LEU A 162 -7.60 18.80 10.30
C LEU A 162 -8.89 18.01 10.10
N LYS A 163 -10.05 18.54 10.53
CA LYS A 163 -11.32 17.81 10.56
C LYS A 163 -11.87 17.46 9.17
N ASP A 164 -11.54 18.26 8.15
CA ASP A 164 -11.97 18.05 6.77
C ASP A 164 -10.80 17.62 5.84
N MET A 165 -9.57 17.55 6.36
CA MET A 165 -8.37 17.17 5.61
C MET A 165 -8.23 15.64 5.46
N PRO A 166 -8.21 15.05 4.26
CA PRO A 166 -8.02 13.60 4.10
C PRO A 166 -6.73 13.14 4.78
N ILE A 167 -6.79 12.15 5.67
CA ILE A 167 -5.59 11.64 6.35
C ILE A 167 -5.45 10.14 6.16
N PHE A 168 -4.25 9.70 5.77
CA PHE A 168 -3.90 8.29 5.69
C PHE A 168 -2.86 7.92 6.75
N LEU A 169 -3.12 6.88 7.54
CA LEU A 169 -2.16 6.37 8.52
C LEU A 169 -1.84 4.91 8.19
N GLY A 170 -0.59 4.63 7.83
CA GLY A 170 -0.09 3.29 7.50
C GLY A 170 0.73 2.68 8.62
N ILE A 171 0.57 1.38 8.91
CA ILE A 171 1.41 0.62 9.84
C ILE A 171 2.13 -0.51 9.09
N ASP A 172 3.45 -0.48 9.05
CA ASP A 172 4.28 -1.51 8.40
C ASP A 172 5.23 -2.19 9.40
N SER A 173 4.86 -3.31 10.03
CA SER A 173 3.62 -4.10 9.90
C SER A 173 2.86 -4.23 11.21
N LEU A 174 1.64 -4.78 11.15
CA LEU A 174 0.78 -4.97 12.32
C LEU A 174 1.46 -5.74 13.47
N LEU A 175 2.31 -6.72 13.15
CA LEU A 175 2.95 -7.57 14.16
C LEU A 175 4.38 -7.15 14.51
N GLY A 176 4.98 -6.24 13.73
CA GLY A 176 6.35 -5.79 13.90
C GLY A 176 7.38 -6.92 13.89
N ALA A 177 8.52 -6.69 14.55
CA ALA A 177 9.62 -7.64 14.65
C ALA A 177 9.30 -8.88 15.53
N ALA A 178 9.83 -10.06 15.15
CA ALA A 178 9.62 -11.33 15.86
C ALA A 178 10.37 -11.41 17.22
N SER A 179 9.78 -12.07 18.23
CA SER A 179 10.32 -12.23 19.62
C SER A 179 11.61 -13.03 19.76
N SER A 180 12.45 -12.67 20.72
CA SER A 180 13.62 -13.46 21.14
C SER A 180 13.17 -14.78 21.72
N GLU A 181 12.05 -14.91 22.43
CA GLU A 181 11.58 -16.24 22.84
C GLU A 181 11.33 -17.15 21.64
N SER A 182 10.86 -16.61 20.52
CA SER A 182 10.73 -17.36 19.26
C SER A 182 12.08 -17.61 18.58
N ARG A 183 13.06 -16.69 18.68
CA ARG A 183 14.42 -16.88 18.13
C ARG A 183 15.28 -17.79 18.99
N LYS A 184 15.34 -17.57 20.30
CA LYS A 184 15.97 -18.42 21.31
C LYS A 184 15.42 -19.85 21.28
N LYS A 185 14.11 -20.09 21.13
CA LYS A 185 13.57 -21.45 20.90
C LYS A 185 13.95 -22.05 19.55
N TYR A 186 14.28 -21.22 18.56
CA TYR A 186 14.78 -21.63 17.25
C TYR A 186 16.29 -21.91 17.28
N ASP A 187 17.04 -21.13 18.07
CA ASP A 187 18.49 -21.23 18.24
C ASP A 187 18.87 -22.33 19.26
N GLU A 188 18.01 -22.61 20.25
CA GLU A 188 18.22 -23.56 21.35
C GLU A 188 17.41 -24.88 21.23
N GLY A 189 16.52 -25.01 20.25
CA GLY A 189 15.71 -26.23 20.03
C GLY A 189 15.72 -26.65 18.55
N ASP A 190 15.43 -27.93 18.26
CA ASP A 190 15.52 -28.65 16.96
C ASP A 190 14.75 -28.05 15.75
N GLY A 191 14.77 -26.73 15.55
CA GLY A 191 14.15 -26.02 14.42
C GLY A 191 12.61 -25.94 14.46
N ALA A 192 11.94 -26.47 15.49
CA ALA A 192 10.48 -26.58 15.53
C ALA A 192 9.83 -25.65 16.57
N ILE A 193 9.39 -24.46 16.14
CA ILE A 193 8.42 -23.64 16.91
C ILE A 193 7.02 -24.22 16.68
N GLY A 194 6.76 -25.40 17.26
CA GLY A 194 5.45 -26.06 17.22
C GLY A 194 4.67 -25.82 18.52
N GLY A 195 3.93 -24.71 18.62
CA GLY A 195 2.99 -24.56 19.75
C GLY A 195 2.37 -23.17 19.86
N ARG A 196 1.09 -23.14 20.27
CA ARG A 196 0.42 -21.92 20.76
C ARG A 196 1.18 -21.41 21.98
N THR A 197 2.12 -20.49 21.79
CA THR A 197 2.82 -19.85 22.91
C THR A 197 1.85 -18.89 23.63
N ALA A 198 1.94 -18.80 24.95
CA ALA A 198 1.17 -17.83 25.74
C ALA A 198 1.36 -16.40 25.23
N THR A 199 2.57 -16.08 24.76
CA THR A 199 2.95 -14.82 24.11
C THR A 199 2.10 -14.51 22.87
N GLY A 200 1.81 -15.51 22.02
CA GLY A 200 0.96 -15.32 20.84
C GLY A 200 -0.51 -15.04 21.20
N MET A 201 -1.02 -15.66 22.26
CA MET A 201 -2.39 -15.43 22.74
C MET A 201 -2.53 -14.05 23.39
N ALA A 202 -1.57 -13.64 24.22
CA ALA A 202 -1.56 -12.33 24.86
C ALA A 202 -1.56 -11.20 23.82
N ARG A 203 -0.75 -11.33 22.75
CA ARG A 203 -0.74 -10.38 21.63
C ARG A 203 -2.06 -10.32 20.87
N ALA A 204 -2.67 -11.48 20.60
CA ALA A 204 -3.97 -11.51 19.94
C ALA A 204 -5.07 -10.88 20.81
N ALA A 205 -5.03 -11.09 22.13
CA ALA A 205 -5.97 -10.48 23.07
C ALA A 205 -5.81 -8.95 23.11
N SER A 206 -4.58 -8.44 23.18
CA SER A 206 -4.34 -6.98 23.18
C SER A 206 -4.77 -6.32 21.87
N LEU A 207 -4.52 -6.96 20.73
CA LEU A 207 -5.04 -6.50 19.44
C LEU A 207 -6.57 -6.51 19.42
N THR A 208 -7.21 -7.54 19.99
CA THR A 208 -8.68 -7.65 20.01
C THR A 208 -9.31 -6.49 20.77
N GLU A 209 -8.83 -6.21 21.97
CA GLU A 209 -9.33 -5.09 22.77
C GLU A 209 -9.04 -3.74 22.09
N TRP A 210 -7.84 -3.59 21.53
CA TRP A 210 -7.47 -2.36 20.86
C TRP A 210 -8.32 -2.10 19.61
N PHE A 211 -8.48 -3.07 18.71
CA PHE A 211 -9.30 -2.91 17.49
C PHE A 211 -10.76 -2.57 17.81
N ALA A 212 -11.36 -3.20 18.84
CA ALA A 212 -12.73 -2.91 19.25
C ALA A 212 -12.94 -1.42 19.62
N ASN A 213 -12.00 -0.87 20.39
CA ASN A 213 -12.04 0.54 20.78
C ASN A 213 -11.62 1.47 19.63
N PHE A 214 -10.56 1.11 18.90
CA PHE A 214 -9.98 1.94 17.86
C PHE A 214 -10.89 2.11 16.64
N SER A 215 -11.64 1.07 16.24
CA SER A 215 -12.66 1.21 15.18
C SER A 215 -13.72 2.25 15.54
N THR A 216 -14.10 2.32 16.82
CA THR A 216 -15.07 3.32 17.31
C THR A 216 -14.47 4.72 17.29
N ASP A 217 -13.19 4.86 17.68
CA ASP A 217 -12.49 6.14 17.62
C ASP A 217 -12.32 6.63 16.17
N LEU A 218 -12.13 5.72 15.21
CA LEU A 218 -11.94 6.02 13.80
C LEU A 218 -13.25 6.37 13.07
N ALA A 219 -14.38 5.82 13.51
CA ALA A 219 -15.68 6.03 12.87
C ALA A 219 -16.05 7.52 12.77
N GLY A 220 -16.56 7.92 11.61
CA GLY A 220 -17.00 9.30 11.34
C GLY A 220 -15.86 10.33 11.23
N THR A 221 -14.61 9.88 11.12
CA THR A 221 -13.46 10.74 10.80
C THR A 221 -13.20 10.77 9.30
N ASN A 222 -12.31 11.65 8.87
CA ASN A 222 -11.70 11.75 7.54
C ASN A 222 -10.39 10.94 7.44
N ILE A 223 -10.17 10.00 8.36
CA ILE A 223 -8.93 9.23 8.48
C ILE A 223 -9.17 7.82 7.91
N THR A 224 -8.26 7.36 7.07
CA THR A 224 -8.16 5.94 6.67
C THR A 224 -6.91 5.34 7.26
N VAL A 225 -7.04 4.17 7.86
CA VAL A 225 -5.90 3.48 8.48
C VAL A 225 -5.64 2.17 7.73
N ALA A 226 -4.39 1.91 7.35
CA ALA A 226 -3.99 0.67 6.71
C ALA A 226 -2.91 -0.06 7.50
N PHE A 227 -2.97 -1.38 7.52
CA PHE A 227 -1.95 -2.22 8.13
C PHE A 227 -1.39 -3.21 7.11
N THR A 228 -0.07 -3.36 7.06
CA THR A 228 0.52 -4.51 6.37
C THR A 228 0.57 -5.73 7.30
N ASN A 229 0.43 -6.93 6.74
CA ASN A 229 0.61 -8.17 7.49
C ASN A 229 1.17 -9.30 6.62
N HIS A 230 1.94 -10.21 7.21
CA HIS A 230 2.56 -11.33 6.48
C HIS A 230 1.69 -12.57 6.57
N GLY A 231 1.27 -13.10 5.42
CA GLY A 231 0.58 -14.39 5.37
C GLY A 231 1.51 -15.52 5.79
N LYS A 232 1.04 -16.42 6.67
CA LYS A 232 1.78 -17.60 7.12
C LYS A 232 1.13 -18.87 6.61
N THR A 233 1.94 -19.83 6.18
CA THR A 233 1.46 -21.17 5.83
C THR A 233 1.04 -21.91 7.09
N LYS A 234 -0.18 -22.43 7.14
CA LYS A 234 -0.60 -23.32 8.23
C LYS A 234 0.20 -24.62 8.10
N ILE A 235 0.93 -24.97 9.15
CA ILE A 235 1.57 -26.28 9.27
C ILE A 235 0.51 -27.21 9.85
N ASP A 236 0.13 -28.26 9.11
CA ASP A 236 -0.75 -29.28 9.67
C ASP A 236 0.01 -30.00 10.78
N MET A 237 -0.52 -29.89 11.99
CA MET A 237 0.04 -30.48 13.22
C MET A 237 -0.25 -31.99 13.24
N GLY A 238 0.47 -32.76 12.43
CA GLY A 238 0.48 -34.23 12.48
C GLY A 238 -0.52 -34.95 11.59
N GLY A 239 -1.16 -34.28 10.62
CA GLY A 239 -1.90 -34.94 9.55
C GLY A 239 -0.95 -35.51 8.48
N PRO A 240 -1.33 -36.57 7.73
CA PRO A 240 -0.60 -36.94 6.52
C PRO A 240 -0.45 -35.69 5.64
N PRO A 241 0.71 -35.49 4.97
CA PRO A 241 0.96 -34.29 4.19
C PRO A 241 -0.24 -34.04 3.28
N SER A 242 -0.96 -32.94 3.54
CA SER A 242 -2.11 -32.57 2.74
C SER A 242 -1.64 -32.48 1.28
N TYR A 243 -2.12 -33.38 0.43
CA TYR A 243 -1.88 -33.33 -1.02
C TYR A 243 -2.64 -32.12 -1.57
N GLY A 244 -2.05 -30.93 -1.43
CA GLY A 244 -2.69 -29.67 -1.79
C GLY A 244 -1.91 -28.44 -1.34
N LYS A 245 -2.28 -27.27 -1.87
CA LYS A 245 -1.74 -25.98 -1.42
C LYS A 245 -2.10 -25.79 0.06
N LYS A 246 -1.09 -25.77 0.93
CA LYS A 246 -1.28 -25.52 2.37
C LYS A 246 -2.04 -24.19 2.57
N PRO A 247 -3.10 -24.16 3.40
CA PRO A 247 -3.87 -22.95 3.59
C PRO A 247 -2.99 -21.87 4.23
N LYS A 248 -3.04 -20.67 3.67
CA LYS A 248 -2.39 -19.49 4.27
C LYS A 248 -3.36 -18.85 5.26
N HIS A 249 -2.84 -18.42 6.40
CA HIS A 249 -3.59 -17.66 7.40
C HIS A 249 -2.90 -16.33 7.67
N ILE A 250 -3.68 -15.34 8.12
CA ILE A 250 -3.17 -14.03 8.53
C ILE A 250 -2.96 -14.10 10.06
N PRO A 251 -1.75 -13.83 10.56
CA PRO A 251 -1.46 -13.87 11.99
C PRO A 251 -2.01 -12.62 12.72
N GLY A 252 -2.15 -12.70 14.04
CA GLY A 252 -2.71 -11.62 14.88
C GLY A 252 -4.12 -11.87 15.40
N GLY A 253 -4.65 -13.08 15.21
CA GLY A 253 -6.01 -13.45 15.61
C GLY A 253 -7.07 -13.01 14.60
N ASP A 254 -8.33 -13.10 15.00
CA ASP A 254 -9.47 -12.79 14.12
C ASP A 254 -9.83 -11.30 14.14
N ALA A 255 -9.46 -10.57 15.19
CA ALA A 255 -9.82 -9.16 15.34
C ALA A 255 -9.36 -8.26 14.17
N PRO A 256 -8.10 -8.33 13.68
CA PRO A 256 -7.70 -7.53 12.52
C PRO A 256 -8.57 -7.84 11.29
N GLN A 257 -8.94 -9.11 11.07
CA GLN A 257 -9.76 -9.53 9.94
C GLN A 257 -11.22 -9.10 10.11
N PHE A 258 -11.75 -9.14 11.33
CA PHE A 258 -13.11 -8.74 11.64
C PHE A 258 -13.30 -7.22 11.53
N HIS A 259 -12.36 -6.43 12.05
CA HIS A 259 -12.46 -4.97 12.09
C HIS A 259 -12.04 -4.28 10.79
N SER A 260 -11.23 -4.91 9.94
CA SER A 260 -10.89 -4.33 8.64
C SER A 260 -12.09 -4.36 7.69
N SER A 261 -12.46 -3.23 7.08
CA SER A 261 -13.51 -3.17 6.05
C SER A 261 -13.05 -3.86 4.77
N THR A 262 -11.80 -3.63 4.38
CA THR A 262 -11.21 -4.21 3.19
C THR A 262 -9.93 -4.97 3.53
N ILE A 263 -9.81 -6.20 3.01
CA ILE A 263 -8.61 -7.02 3.12
C ILE A 263 -8.15 -7.37 1.72
N LEU A 264 -7.01 -6.80 1.32
CA LEU A 264 -6.33 -7.13 0.09
C LEU A 264 -5.19 -8.11 0.37
N TYR A 265 -5.08 -9.14 -0.46
CA TYR A 265 -4.06 -10.16 -0.36
C TYR A 265 -3.13 -10.15 -1.57
N PHE A 266 -1.86 -9.87 -1.31
CA PHE A 266 -0.80 -9.63 -2.27
C PHE A 266 0.06 -10.87 -2.46
N THR A 267 0.14 -11.34 -3.70
CA THR A 267 1.02 -12.45 -4.11
C THR A 267 2.05 -11.94 -5.10
N ARG A 268 3.32 -12.31 -4.88
CA ARG A 268 4.44 -11.94 -5.75
C ARG A 268 4.22 -12.51 -7.16
N GLY A 269 4.25 -11.63 -8.17
CA GLY A 269 4.29 -12.02 -9.57
C GLY A 269 5.70 -11.99 -10.16
N ALA A 270 5.77 -12.10 -11.48
CA ALA A 270 7.03 -12.11 -12.23
C ALA A 270 7.78 -10.78 -12.09
N PRO A 271 9.13 -10.80 -12.10
CA PRO A 271 9.91 -9.57 -12.25
C PRO A 271 9.66 -8.93 -13.62
N VAL A 272 9.66 -7.60 -13.67
CA VAL A 272 9.58 -6.86 -14.94
C VAL A 272 10.95 -6.92 -15.62
N LYS A 273 11.00 -7.37 -16.87
CA LYS A 273 12.24 -7.49 -17.66
C LYS A 273 12.42 -6.30 -18.61
N LYS A 274 12.26 -5.07 -18.13
CA LYS A 274 12.62 -3.86 -18.90
C LYS A 274 14.02 -3.44 -18.48
N MET A 275 14.94 -3.32 -19.44
CA MET A 275 16.40 -3.18 -19.20
C MET A 275 16.79 -1.97 -18.35
N SER A 276 15.97 -0.92 -18.33
CA SER A 276 16.25 0.35 -17.64
C SER A 276 15.50 0.52 -16.31
N VAL A 277 14.55 -0.36 -15.96
CA VAL A 277 13.61 -0.13 -14.85
C VAL A 277 13.39 -1.41 -14.05
N GLY A 278 13.78 -1.39 -12.78
CA GLY A 278 13.47 -2.47 -11.84
C GLY A 278 11.98 -2.50 -11.51
N GLY A 279 11.39 -3.68 -11.32
CA GLY A 279 9.96 -3.77 -10.99
C GLY A 279 9.46 -5.20 -10.87
N ARG A 280 8.18 -5.33 -10.57
CA ARG A 280 7.50 -6.63 -10.53
C ARG A 280 6.01 -6.50 -10.80
N SER A 281 5.43 -7.55 -11.38
CA SER A 281 4.00 -7.78 -11.28
C SER A 281 3.63 -8.27 -9.89
N VAL A 282 2.41 -7.94 -9.49
CA VAL A 282 1.79 -8.32 -8.22
C VAL A 282 0.37 -8.77 -8.50
N TYR A 283 -0.02 -9.90 -7.93
CA TYR A 283 -1.42 -10.31 -7.92
C TYR A 283 -2.08 -9.81 -6.63
N ILE A 284 -3.12 -9.01 -6.77
CA ILE A 284 -3.90 -8.48 -5.66
C ILE A 284 -5.27 -9.13 -5.70
N SER A 285 -5.68 -9.73 -4.59
CA SER A 285 -6.98 -10.38 -4.44
C SER A 285 -7.74 -9.84 -3.24
N VAL A 286 -9.03 -9.58 -3.40
CA VAL A 286 -9.90 -9.14 -2.31
C VAL A 286 -10.31 -10.35 -1.49
N ARG A 287 -9.87 -10.41 -0.24
CA ARG A 287 -10.27 -11.45 0.72
C ARG A 287 -11.49 -11.06 1.53
N LYS A 288 -11.71 -9.76 1.69
CA LYS A 288 -12.87 -9.19 2.36
C LYS A 288 -13.12 -7.82 1.79
N ASN A 289 -14.38 -7.53 1.52
CA ASN A 289 -14.88 -6.19 1.23
C ASN A 289 -16.23 -6.05 1.92
N SER A 290 -16.28 -5.26 3.00
CA SER A 290 -17.53 -5.05 3.75
C SER A 290 -18.55 -4.22 3.00
N PHE A 291 -18.17 -3.65 1.86
CA PHE A 291 -18.97 -2.68 1.12
C PHE A 291 -18.99 -2.99 -0.37
N GLY A 292 -18.94 -4.25 -0.77
CA GLY A 292 -18.90 -4.62 -2.17
C GLY A 292 -18.53 -6.07 -2.35
N ASP A 293 -18.27 -6.41 -3.60
CA ASP A 293 -17.88 -7.76 -4.00
C ASP A 293 -16.53 -8.16 -3.37
N ASP A 294 -16.50 -9.34 -2.78
CA ASP A 294 -15.27 -10.01 -2.41
C ASP A 294 -14.74 -10.84 -3.60
N GLN A 295 -13.59 -11.49 -3.49
CA GLN A 295 -13.05 -12.39 -4.52
C GLN A 295 -12.62 -11.76 -5.85
N ARG A 296 -12.67 -10.43 -6.00
CA ARG A 296 -12.04 -9.75 -7.14
C ARG A 296 -10.52 -9.95 -7.09
N GLN A 297 -9.92 -10.13 -8.27
CA GLN A 297 -8.48 -10.30 -8.38
C GLN A 297 -7.94 -9.64 -9.65
N LEU A 298 -6.85 -8.90 -9.50
CA LEU A 298 -6.10 -8.31 -10.60
C LEU A 298 -4.61 -8.65 -10.51
N GLN A 299 -3.96 -8.52 -11.65
CA GLN A 299 -2.51 -8.38 -11.73
C GLN A 299 -2.22 -6.92 -12.01
N VAL A 300 -1.29 -6.34 -11.27
CA VAL A 300 -0.84 -4.96 -11.45
C VAL A 300 0.67 -4.96 -11.43
N THR A 301 1.28 -4.25 -12.35
CA THR A 301 2.72 -4.07 -12.40
C THR A 301 3.09 -2.83 -11.61
N PHE A 302 4.14 -2.92 -10.79
CA PHE A 302 4.81 -1.72 -10.29
C PHE A 302 6.27 -1.73 -10.67
N TYR A 303 6.84 -0.54 -10.83
CA TYR A 303 8.22 -0.35 -11.20
C TYR A 303 8.82 0.86 -10.47
N TYR A 304 10.14 0.91 -10.43
CA TYR A 304 10.92 1.98 -9.83
C TYR A 304 11.56 2.80 -10.92
N ASP A 305 11.09 4.03 -11.09
CA ASP A 305 11.63 4.97 -12.04
C ASP A 305 12.57 5.96 -11.35
N ILE A 306 13.47 6.59 -12.09
CA ILE A 306 14.35 7.62 -11.56
C ILE A 306 13.50 8.87 -11.29
N LEU A 307 13.65 9.44 -10.10
CA LEU A 307 13.02 10.71 -9.77
C LEU A 307 13.80 11.83 -10.47
N LYS A 308 13.09 12.63 -11.26
CA LYS A 308 13.59 13.84 -11.89
C LYS A 308 12.80 15.05 -11.42
N ASP A 309 13.42 16.23 -11.40
CA ASP A 309 12.74 17.48 -11.08
C ASP A 309 12.04 18.09 -12.32
N ALA A 310 11.42 19.27 -12.15
CA ALA A 310 10.71 19.98 -13.22
C ALA A 310 11.60 20.40 -14.42
N ASN A 311 12.93 20.29 -14.30
CA ASN A 311 13.88 20.57 -15.37
C ASN A 311 14.52 19.28 -15.93
N ASP A 312 13.91 18.11 -15.69
CA ASP A 312 14.40 16.78 -16.07
C ASP A 312 15.74 16.40 -15.41
N VAL A 313 16.11 17.05 -14.30
CA VAL A 313 17.36 16.76 -13.58
C VAL A 313 17.13 15.64 -12.57
N VAL A 314 18.00 14.62 -12.59
CA VAL A 314 17.96 13.50 -11.64
C VAL A 314 18.12 14.01 -10.21
N VAL A 315 17.10 13.78 -9.38
CA VAL A 315 17.13 14.09 -7.96
C VAL A 315 18.02 13.06 -7.26
N ARG A 316 18.95 13.53 -6.44
CA ARG A 316 19.90 12.69 -5.70
C ARG A 316 19.74 12.82 -4.20
N ASP A 317 19.98 11.74 -3.48
CA ASP A 317 20.02 11.74 -2.01
C ASP A 317 21.28 12.44 -1.47
N GLU A 318 21.38 12.53 -0.14
CA GLU A 318 22.55 13.10 0.55
C GLU A 318 23.88 12.41 0.24
N ASN A 319 23.83 11.17 -0.27
CA ASN A 319 24.98 10.36 -0.67
C ASN A 319 25.26 10.43 -2.19
N GLY A 320 24.50 11.23 -2.94
CA GLY A 320 24.63 11.37 -4.38
C GLY A 320 23.97 10.25 -5.20
N ASN A 321 23.22 9.33 -4.59
CA ASN A 321 22.52 8.27 -5.33
C ASN A 321 21.24 8.81 -5.99
N PRO A 322 20.89 8.37 -7.21
CA PRO A 322 19.60 8.70 -7.82
C PRO A 322 18.45 8.24 -6.94
N MET A 323 17.58 9.18 -6.58
CA MET A 323 16.32 8.86 -5.90
C MET A 323 15.37 8.16 -6.87
N ARG A 324 14.55 7.25 -6.33
CA ARG A 324 13.60 6.48 -7.14
C ARG A 324 12.16 6.78 -6.74
N LYS A 325 11.29 6.91 -7.75
CA LYS A 325 9.84 7.01 -7.59
C LYS A 325 9.20 5.65 -7.86
N LEU A 326 8.27 5.26 -6.98
CA LEU A 326 7.49 4.04 -7.13
C LEU A 326 6.25 4.29 -7.99
N LEU A 327 6.11 3.59 -9.10
CA LEU A 327 4.98 3.70 -10.03
C LEU A 327 4.17 2.41 -10.08
N TRP A 328 2.85 2.52 -9.96
CA TRP A 328 1.90 1.42 -10.17
C TRP A 328 1.16 1.62 -11.49
N ASP A 329 1.27 0.65 -12.39
CA ASP A 329 0.65 0.70 -13.72
C ASP A 329 -0.81 0.20 -13.67
N TRP A 330 -1.67 1.06 -13.13
CA TRP A 330 -3.10 0.78 -13.09
C TRP A 330 -3.78 0.92 -14.46
N ASP A 331 -3.14 1.62 -15.40
CA ASP A 331 -3.62 1.76 -16.77
C ASP A 331 -3.45 0.43 -17.53
N GLU A 332 -2.27 -0.20 -17.43
CA GLU A 332 -2.04 -1.57 -17.92
C GLU A 332 -3.04 -2.55 -17.30
N ALA A 333 -3.27 -2.47 -15.99
CA ALA A 333 -4.24 -3.33 -15.31
C ALA A 333 -5.68 -3.10 -15.81
N THR A 334 -6.03 -1.87 -16.21
CA THR A 334 -7.32 -1.52 -16.82
C THR A 334 -7.47 -2.14 -18.20
N ALA A 335 -6.44 -2.04 -19.04
CA ALA A 335 -6.41 -2.69 -20.34
C ALA A 335 -6.57 -4.21 -20.24
N ASP A 336 -5.81 -4.84 -19.34
CA ASP A 336 -5.87 -6.28 -19.08
C ASP A 336 -7.22 -6.72 -18.52
N LEU A 337 -7.84 -5.90 -17.66
CA LEU A 337 -9.18 -6.15 -17.17
C LEU A 337 -10.19 -6.13 -18.32
N LEU A 338 -10.20 -5.08 -19.13
CA LEU A 338 -11.12 -4.97 -20.26
C LEU A 338 -10.90 -6.07 -21.30
N LYS A 339 -9.64 -6.47 -21.55
CA LYS A 339 -9.32 -7.62 -22.39
C LYS A 339 -10.05 -8.88 -21.93
N ARG A 340 -9.99 -9.19 -20.63
CA ARG A 340 -10.66 -10.38 -20.05
C ARG A 340 -12.17 -10.32 -20.25
N PHE A 341 -12.76 -9.13 -20.22
CA PHE A 341 -14.21 -8.94 -20.37
C PHE A 341 -14.65 -8.90 -21.85
N CYS A 342 -13.81 -8.38 -22.75
CA CYS A 342 -14.10 -8.26 -24.19
C CYS A 342 -13.79 -9.54 -24.98
N LEU A 343 -12.72 -10.27 -24.62
CA LEU A 343 -12.18 -11.37 -25.43
C LEU A 343 -12.46 -12.78 -24.87
N ASP A 344 -12.92 -12.91 -23.62
CA ASP A 344 -13.26 -14.23 -23.08
C ASP A 344 -14.60 -14.72 -23.65
N GLU A 345 -14.51 -15.53 -24.72
CA GLU A 345 -15.65 -16.12 -25.43
C GLU A 345 -16.58 -16.95 -24.54
N LYS A 346 -16.07 -17.49 -23.42
CA LYS A 346 -16.86 -18.28 -22.47
C LYS A 346 -17.67 -17.40 -21.52
N LYS A 347 -17.24 -16.15 -21.31
CA LYS A 347 -17.90 -15.21 -20.37
C LYS A 347 -18.83 -14.21 -21.03
N ARG A 348 -18.84 -14.12 -22.37
CA ARG A 348 -19.72 -13.28 -23.23
C ARG A 348 -20.27 -12.06 -22.49
N ILE A 349 -19.39 -11.14 -22.14
CA ILE A 349 -19.81 -9.84 -21.60
C ILE A 349 -20.04 -8.95 -22.80
N GLY A 350 -21.18 -9.16 -23.46
CA GLY A 350 -21.56 -8.44 -24.68
C GLY A 350 -21.48 -6.91 -24.53
N ALA A 351 -21.65 -6.41 -23.31
CA ALA A 351 -21.60 -4.98 -23.01
C ALA A 351 -20.19 -4.37 -23.21
N ALA A 352 -19.11 -5.02 -22.73
CA ALA A 352 -17.75 -4.51 -22.91
C ALA A 352 -17.33 -4.51 -24.39
N ARG A 353 -17.71 -5.58 -25.12
CA ARG A 353 -17.51 -5.67 -26.57
C ARG A 353 -18.34 -4.66 -27.36
N ALA A 354 -19.50 -4.24 -26.84
CA ALA A 354 -20.30 -3.18 -27.46
C ALA A 354 -19.64 -1.80 -27.30
N VAL A 355 -18.95 -1.56 -26.19
CA VAL A 355 -18.14 -0.33 -25.99
C VAL A 355 -16.89 -0.36 -26.86
N PHE A 356 -16.23 -1.51 -27.01
CA PHE A 356 -15.02 -1.65 -27.84
C PHE A 356 -15.18 -2.70 -28.97
N PRO A 357 -15.98 -2.42 -30.02
CA PRO A 357 -16.12 -3.33 -31.14
C PRO A 357 -14.78 -3.52 -31.86
N GLY A 358 -14.38 -4.78 -32.06
CA GLY A 358 -13.13 -5.10 -32.75
C GLY A 358 -11.86 -4.80 -31.94
N LEU A 359 -11.96 -4.63 -30.61
CA LEU A 359 -10.79 -4.63 -29.74
C LEU A 359 -9.98 -5.90 -29.94
N SER A 360 -8.68 -5.75 -30.16
CA SER A 360 -7.73 -6.85 -30.24
C SER A 360 -6.50 -6.55 -29.40
N MET A 361 -5.89 -7.60 -28.88
CA MET A 361 -4.61 -7.52 -28.17
C MET A 361 -3.69 -8.63 -28.66
N SER A 362 -2.71 -8.25 -29.48
CA SER A 362 -1.73 -9.16 -30.08
C SER A 362 -0.32 -8.62 -29.87
N ASN A 363 0.63 -9.50 -29.61
CA ASN A 363 2.05 -9.14 -29.45
C ASN A 363 2.32 -8.00 -28.45
N GLY A 364 1.53 -7.94 -27.37
CA GLY A 364 1.65 -6.88 -26.35
C GLY A 364 1.20 -5.49 -26.82
N ARG A 365 0.47 -5.40 -27.94
CA ARG A 365 -0.14 -4.16 -28.42
C ARG A 365 -1.66 -4.27 -28.43
N VAL A 366 -2.34 -3.14 -28.30
CA VAL A 366 -3.80 -2.99 -28.30
C VAL A 366 -4.22 -2.22 -29.56
N SER A 367 -5.26 -2.71 -30.24
CA SER A 367 -5.88 -2.01 -31.38
C SER A 367 -7.40 -2.06 -31.26
N CYS A 368 -8.07 -0.96 -31.60
CA CYS A 368 -9.52 -0.86 -31.70
C CYS A 368 -9.91 0.11 -32.81
N LYS A 369 -10.37 -0.44 -33.95
CA LYS A 369 -10.69 0.35 -35.16
C LYS A 369 -11.79 1.39 -34.91
N THR A 370 -12.80 1.06 -34.11
CA THR A 370 -13.93 1.95 -33.82
C THR A 370 -13.52 3.22 -33.07
N HIS A 371 -12.41 3.17 -32.32
CA HIS A 371 -11.91 4.30 -31.53
C HIS A 371 -10.60 4.87 -32.08
N ASN A 372 -10.21 4.52 -33.32
CA ASN A 372 -8.96 4.94 -33.96
C ASN A 372 -7.70 4.63 -33.12
N ILE A 373 -7.69 3.48 -32.45
CA ILE A 373 -6.55 3.01 -31.66
C ILE A 373 -5.81 1.96 -32.47
N GLU A 374 -4.53 2.20 -32.76
CA GLU A 374 -3.73 1.29 -33.59
C GLU A 374 -2.38 1.02 -32.95
N GLY A 375 -2.16 -0.22 -32.49
CA GLY A 375 -0.85 -0.70 -32.08
C GLY A 375 -0.27 -0.04 -30.82
N VAL A 376 -1.10 0.51 -29.94
CA VAL A 376 -0.65 1.17 -28.71
C VAL A 376 -0.29 0.14 -27.63
N THR A 377 0.48 0.54 -26.63
CA THR A 377 0.75 -0.28 -25.44
C THR A 377 -0.50 -0.41 -24.55
N PRO A 378 -0.60 -1.44 -23.69
CA PRO A 378 -1.70 -1.57 -22.72
C PRO A 378 -1.82 -0.35 -21.79
N THR A 379 -0.69 0.21 -21.34
CA THR A 379 -0.65 1.43 -20.52
C THR A 379 -1.27 2.62 -21.26
N GLU A 380 -0.87 2.87 -22.51
CA GLU A 380 -1.44 3.96 -23.34
C GLU A 380 -2.94 3.76 -23.57
N PHE A 381 -3.39 2.52 -23.80
CA PHE A 381 -4.81 2.21 -23.96
C PHE A 381 -5.61 2.47 -22.69
N GLY A 382 -5.13 2.02 -21.53
CA GLY A 382 -5.77 2.29 -20.24
C GLY A 382 -5.87 3.78 -19.95
N ARG A 383 -4.80 4.53 -20.22
CA ARG A 383 -4.77 5.98 -20.05
C ARG A 383 -5.71 6.71 -21.01
N PHE A 384 -5.78 6.29 -22.28
CA PHE A 384 -6.73 6.81 -23.26
C PHE A 384 -8.18 6.71 -22.76
N ILE A 385 -8.53 5.58 -22.14
CA ILE A 385 -9.86 5.38 -21.56
C ILE A 385 -10.11 6.35 -20.41
N MET A 386 -9.12 6.50 -19.50
CA MET A 386 -9.26 7.39 -18.35
C MET A 386 -9.35 8.86 -18.74
N LYS A 387 -8.72 9.27 -19.85
CA LYS A 387 -8.81 10.64 -20.40
C LYS A 387 -10.09 10.88 -21.23
N ASN A 388 -10.85 9.83 -21.56
CA ASN A 388 -12.06 9.94 -22.37
C ASN A 388 -13.31 9.67 -21.51
N ASP A 389 -13.90 10.75 -20.98
CA ASP A 389 -15.06 10.68 -20.08
C ASP A 389 -16.23 9.88 -20.66
N GLU A 390 -16.52 10.02 -21.95
CA GLU A 390 -17.63 9.31 -22.59
C GLU A 390 -17.40 7.79 -22.57
N LEU A 391 -16.19 7.34 -22.92
CA LEU A 391 -15.83 5.92 -22.85
C LEU A 391 -15.79 5.43 -21.42
N TYR A 392 -15.25 6.23 -20.51
CA TYR A 392 -15.18 5.90 -19.10
C TYR A 392 -16.59 5.65 -18.53
N GLN A 393 -17.55 6.56 -18.76
CA GLN A 393 -18.93 6.38 -18.30
C GLN A 393 -19.58 5.13 -18.90
N LYS A 394 -19.40 4.89 -20.20
CA LYS A 394 -19.90 3.67 -20.88
C LYS A 394 -19.35 2.39 -20.25
N ILE A 395 -18.10 2.38 -19.79
CA ILE A 395 -17.51 1.22 -19.11
C ILE A 395 -18.13 1.02 -17.72
N MET A 396 -18.36 2.12 -16.99
CA MET A 396 -18.95 2.09 -15.65
C MET A 396 -20.38 1.55 -15.63
N GLU A 397 -21.12 1.72 -16.73
CA GLU A 397 -22.48 1.19 -16.92
C GLU A 397 -22.54 -0.34 -17.13
N ILE A 398 -21.41 -1.01 -17.37
CA ILE A 398 -21.38 -2.45 -17.63
C ILE A 398 -21.65 -3.22 -16.32
N PRO A 399 -22.73 -4.00 -16.15
CA PRO A 399 -23.16 -4.54 -14.85
C PRO A 399 -22.12 -5.34 -14.04
N ARG A 400 -21.19 -6.03 -14.71
CA ARG A 400 -20.11 -6.82 -14.06
C ARG A 400 -18.84 -6.01 -13.78
N LEU A 401 -18.83 -4.78 -14.26
CA LEU A 401 -17.83 -3.75 -14.05
C LEU A 401 -18.42 -2.61 -13.20
N THR A 402 -19.74 -2.61 -13.00
CA THR A 402 -20.45 -1.64 -12.20
C THR A 402 -19.94 -1.70 -10.78
N ILE A 403 -19.64 -0.51 -10.31
CA ILE A 403 -19.12 -0.26 -8.98
C ILE A 403 -20.32 0.10 -8.13
N HIS A 404 -20.68 -0.79 -7.20
CA HIS A 404 -21.94 -0.66 -6.48
C HIS A 404 -21.94 0.50 -5.48
N HIS A 405 -20.76 1.03 -5.14
CA HIS A 405 -20.63 2.03 -4.09
C HIS A 405 -19.81 3.26 -4.51
N ALA A 406 -20.55 4.33 -4.83
CA ALA A 406 -20.05 5.68 -4.87
C ALA A 406 -20.56 6.45 -3.62
N PRO A 407 -19.69 6.86 -2.69
CA PRO A 407 -20.10 7.81 -1.67
C PRO A 407 -20.39 9.18 -2.30
N LYS A 408 -21.36 9.91 -1.73
CA LYS A 408 -21.82 11.20 -2.25
C LYS A 408 -20.87 12.37 -1.96
N ASN A 409 -20.06 12.25 -0.90
CA ASN A 409 -19.06 13.24 -0.49
C ASN A 409 -17.68 12.85 -1.02
N LEU A 410 -17.43 13.16 -2.29
CA LEU A 410 -16.19 12.83 -2.99
C LEU A 410 -15.14 13.94 -2.80
N VAL A 411 -13.98 13.60 -2.24
CA VAL A 411 -12.81 14.47 -2.35
C VAL A 411 -12.17 14.17 -3.71
N LEU A 412 -12.54 15.00 -4.69
CA LEU A 412 -11.94 14.99 -6.02
C LEU A 412 -10.47 15.33 -5.89
N VAL A 413 -9.63 14.54 -6.55
CA VAL A 413 -8.25 14.91 -6.80
C VAL A 413 -8.26 15.89 -8.00
N PRO A 414 -7.43 16.95 -8.02
CA PRO A 414 -7.38 17.87 -9.17
C PRO A 414 -7.26 17.15 -10.51
N ASP A 415 -7.88 17.73 -11.55
CA ASP A 415 -7.97 17.15 -12.90
C ASP A 415 -6.59 16.73 -13.42
N TRP A 416 -6.54 15.48 -13.90
CA TRP A 416 -5.31 14.78 -14.29
C TRP A 416 -4.83 15.11 -15.70
N SER A 417 -5.65 15.83 -16.48
CA SER A 417 -5.39 16.12 -17.89
C SER A 417 -4.31 17.18 -18.12
N ASP A 418 -3.95 17.95 -17.09
CA ASP A 418 -2.94 19.03 -17.15
C ASP A 418 -1.50 18.57 -16.83
N LEU A 419 -1.27 17.27 -16.59
CA LEU A 419 0.08 16.74 -16.35
C LEU A 419 0.73 16.33 -17.69
N GLU A 420 1.88 16.94 -17.98
CA GLU A 420 2.65 16.68 -19.20
C GLU A 420 3.16 15.23 -19.23
N GLU A 421 3.12 14.63 -20.43
CA GLU A 421 3.40 13.22 -20.64
C GLU A 421 4.88 12.89 -20.41
N PRO A 422 5.23 11.81 -19.70
CA PRO A 422 6.58 11.28 -19.78
C PRO A 422 6.76 10.65 -21.16
N THR A 423 7.56 11.29 -22.03
CA THR A 423 8.17 10.61 -23.17
C THR A 423 9.15 9.58 -22.62
N VAL A 424 8.79 8.30 -22.69
CA VAL A 424 9.76 7.22 -22.54
C VAL A 424 10.58 7.20 -23.82
N GLU A 425 11.61 8.04 -23.90
CA GLU A 425 12.62 7.88 -24.94
C GLU A 425 13.39 6.59 -24.66
N ASP A 426 13.53 5.75 -25.69
CA ASP A 426 14.47 4.63 -25.71
C ASP A 426 15.90 5.19 -25.73
N GLY A 427 16.33 5.83 -24.63
CA GLY A 427 17.68 6.34 -24.47
C GLY A 427 18.66 5.20 -24.26
N GLU A 428 19.65 5.10 -25.14
CA GLU A 428 20.86 4.32 -24.87
C GLU A 428 21.53 4.89 -23.61
N TRP A 429 21.50 4.13 -22.51
CA TRP A 429 22.28 4.46 -21.33
C TRP A 429 23.72 4.03 -21.56
N ASP A 430 24.63 4.98 -21.45
CA ASP A 430 26.05 4.72 -21.31
C ASP A 430 26.26 3.72 -20.16
N LYS A 431 26.90 2.60 -20.50
CA LYS A 431 27.28 1.58 -19.52
C LYS A 431 28.21 2.24 -18.50
N ASP A 432 27.73 2.40 -17.28
CA ASP A 432 28.58 2.73 -16.14
C ASP A 432 29.69 1.66 -16.04
N PRO A 433 30.98 2.00 -16.22
CA PRO A 433 32.06 1.01 -16.23
C PRO A 433 32.39 0.43 -14.85
N SER A 434 31.66 0.78 -13.78
CA SER A 434 32.12 0.57 -12.41
C SER A 434 31.43 -0.53 -11.59
N VAL A 435 30.61 -1.38 -12.20
CA VAL A 435 29.99 -2.53 -11.49
C VAL A 435 30.37 -3.84 -12.18
N ASN A 436 31.61 -4.28 -12.00
CA ASN A 436 31.95 -5.70 -12.11
C ASN A 436 31.45 -6.37 -10.83
N VAL A 437 30.32 -7.06 -10.92
CA VAL A 437 30.01 -8.14 -9.98
C VAL A 437 30.67 -9.38 -10.57
N ASP A 438 31.78 -9.80 -9.97
CA ASP A 438 32.37 -11.10 -10.23
C ASP A 438 31.39 -12.16 -9.69
N ASP A 439 30.60 -12.74 -10.60
CA ASP A 439 29.82 -13.96 -10.37
C ASP A 439 30.78 -15.16 -10.48
N ASP A 440 31.43 -15.52 -9.37
CA ASP A 440 32.07 -16.84 -9.21
C ASP A 440 31.94 -17.27 -7.74
N ASP A 441 30.87 -17.98 -7.42
CA ASP A 441 30.83 -18.88 -6.27
C ASP A 441 30.27 -20.24 -6.73
N ASP A 442 31.23 -20.99 -7.26
CA ASP A 442 31.18 -22.40 -7.63
C ASP A 442 31.02 -23.25 -6.35
N LEU A 443 29.78 -23.57 -5.97
CA LEU A 443 29.50 -24.49 -4.88
C LEU A 443 29.76 -25.93 -5.33
N GLY A 444 31.03 -26.32 -5.26
CA GLY A 444 31.48 -27.70 -5.33
C GLY A 444 30.86 -28.55 -4.22
N VAL A 445 30.00 -29.48 -4.61
CA VAL A 445 29.56 -30.60 -3.78
C VAL A 445 30.46 -31.78 -4.11
N GLU A 446 31.41 -32.10 -3.23
CA GLU A 446 32.08 -33.41 -3.26
C GLU A 446 31.27 -34.43 -2.44
N PRO A 447 31.16 -35.69 -2.90
CA PRO A 447 30.39 -36.72 -2.21
C PRO A 447 31.23 -37.48 -1.19
N LEU A 448 30.75 -37.56 0.06
CA LEU A 448 30.96 -38.69 0.97
C LEU A 448 29.68 -38.98 1.75
#